data_AF-A0A2N1MZR0-F1
#
_entry.id   AF-A0A2N1MZR0-F1
#
_cell.length_a   1.000
_cell.length_b   1.000
_cell.length_c   1.000
_cell.angle_alpha   90.00
_cell.angle_beta   90.00
_cell.angle_gamma   90.00
#
_symmetry.space_group_name_H-M   'P 1'
#
loop_
_entity.id
_entity.type
_entity.pdbx_description
1 polymer ?
#
loop_
_entity_poly.entity_id
_entity_poly.type
_entity_poly.pdbx_seq_one_letter_code
_entity_poly.pdbx_strand_id
1 'polypeptide(L)'
;MILKKICKYFLGILLGLPLFILILACPALEITKIILFIRSNGEFPLYFALEISYLVVAIFGPFLLISLIIANCCFGSTISKHGLQKILMWLLLLWIIIAILYTHYTWNEMNNIPFFCPSTYEYMFAENRIACQIRTANLLSMWSFLLLSILWVQFLCADWIDENLVITNKLVNDE
;
A
#
# COMPACT_ATOMS: atom_id res chain seq x y z
N MET A 1 33.03 -0.07 9.14
CA MET A 1 32.00 -0.99 9.67
C MET A 1 30.77 -0.26 10.23
N ILE A 2 30.96 0.79 11.05
CA ILE A 2 29.85 1.57 11.64
C ILE A 2 29.00 2.32 10.59
N LEU A 3 29.65 3.00 9.63
CA LEU A 3 28.96 3.76 8.58
C LEU A 3 28.02 2.90 7.72
N LYS A 4 28.42 1.67 7.38
CA LYS A 4 27.61 0.72 6.61
C LYS A 4 26.32 0.35 7.36
N LYS A 5 26.41 0.08 8.67
CA LYS A 5 25.25 -0.22 9.52
C LYS A 5 24.29 0.97 9.64
N ILE A 6 24.83 2.17 9.83
CA ILE A 6 24.02 3.41 9.90
C ILE A 6 23.27 3.63 8.58
N CYS A 7 23.94 3.41 7.44
CA CYS A 7 23.33 3.57 6.12
C CYS A 7 22.18 2.59 5.87
N LYS A 8 22.36 1.30 6.23
CA LYS A 8 21.29 0.30 6.17
C LYS A 8 20.08 0.69 7.02
N TYR A 9 20.33 1.18 8.24
CA TYR A 9 19.27 1.60 9.16
C TYR A 9 18.49 2.81 8.64
N PHE A 10 19.20 3.82 8.14
CA PHE A 10 18.58 5.00 7.56
C PHE A 10 17.73 4.65 6.33
N LEU A 11 18.23 3.78 5.44
CA LEU A 11 17.49 3.31 4.27
C LEU A 11 16.21 2.54 4.67
N GLY A 12 16.30 1.71 5.72
CA GLY A 12 15.14 1.02 6.29
C GLY A 12 14.08 1.99 6.82
N ILE A 13 14.46 3.06 7.53
CA ILE A 13 13.49 4.07 7.98
C ILE A 13 12.89 4.82 6.79
N LEU A 14 13.74 5.24 5.86
CA LEU A 14 13.36 6.05 4.70
C LEU A 14 12.28 5.38 3.86
N LEU A 15 12.33 4.06 3.70
CA LEU A 15 11.33 3.31 2.94
C LEU A 15 10.20 2.77 3.83
N GLY A 16 10.49 2.44 5.08
CA GLY A 16 9.55 1.78 5.99
C GLY A 16 8.49 2.75 6.51
N LEU A 17 8.89 3.98 6.82
CA LEU A 17 7.94 4.99 7.31
C LEU A 17 6.87 5.36 6.25
N PRO A 18 7.22 5.68 4.99
CA PRO A 18 6.22 5.87 3.95
C PRO A 18 5.33 4.65 3.72
N LEU A 19 5.89 3.44 3.72
CA LEU A 19 5.12 2.20 3.60
C LEU A 19 4.10 2.06 4.74
N PHE A 20 4.51 2.33 5.97
CA PHE A 20 3.62 2.29 7.12
C PHE A 20 2.46 3.29 7.00
N ILE A 21 2.76 4.52 6.55
CA ILE A 21 1.73 5.53 6.29
C ILE A 21 0.76 5.04 5.21
N LEU A 22 1.27 4.44 4.12
CA LEU A 22 0.47 3.97 3.01
C LEU A 22 -0.41 2.76 3.36
N ILE A 23 0.01 1.90 4.29
CA ILE A 23 -0.82 0.80 4.82
C ILE A 23 -2.13 1.34 5.43
N LEU A 24 -2.08 2.52 6.05
CA LEU A 24 -3.26 3.18 6.61
C LEU A 24 -3.97 4.06 5.59
N ALA A 25 -3.22 4.80 4.78
CA ALA A 25 -3.78 5.76 3.84
C ALA A 25 -4.56 5.10 2.70
N CYS A 26 -4.06 4.00 2.11
CA CYS A 26 -4.72 3.32 1.00
C CYS A 26 -6.16 2.88 1.35
N PRO A 27 -6.41 2.10 2.43
CA PRO A 27 -7.77 1.70 2.77
C PRO A 27 -8.64 2.89 3.19
N ALA A 28 -8.08 3.91 3.88
CA ALA A 28 -8.84 5.09 4.28
C ALA A 28 -9.31 5.91 3.06
N LEU A 29 -8.44 6.12 2.08
CA LEU A 29 -8.75 6.82 0.83
C LEU A 29 -9.78 6.04 0.00
N GLU A 30 -9.64 4.72 -0.08
CA GLU A 30 -10.58 3.86 -0.79
C GLU A 30 -11.98 3.87 -0.15
N ILE A 31 -12.07 3.73 1.17
CA ILE A 31 -13.35 3.85 1.90
C ILE A 31 -13.98 5.22 1.65
N THR A 32 -13.18 6.29 1.72
CA THR A 32 -13.66 7.65 1.49
C THR A 32 -14.18 7.82 0.06
N LYS A 33 -13.47 7.27 -0.93
CA LYS A 33 -13.89 7.28 -2.34
C LYS A 33 -15.23 6.57 -2.51
N ILE A 34 -15.37 5.35 -2.00
CA ILE A 34 -16.61 4.56 -2.09
C ILE A 34 -17.79 5.32 -1.48
N ILE A 35 -17.62 5.91 -0.29
CA ILE A 35 -18.69 6.68 0.38
C ILE A 35 -19.11 7.88 -0.47
N LEU A 36 -18.16 8.64 -1.02
CA LEU A 36 -18.45 9.81 -1.85
C LEU A 36 -19.19 9.43 -3.15
N PHE A 37 -18.78 8.35 -3.79
CA PHE A 37 -19.37 7.89 -5.06
C PHE A 37 -20.77 7.28 -4.85
N ILE A 38 -21.03 6.64 -3.71
CA ILE A 38 -22.38 6.21 -3.35
C ILE A 38 -23.28 7.43 -3.12
N ARG A 39 -22.76 8.46 -2.44
CA ARG A 39 -23.52 9.67 -2.11
C ARG A 39 -23.86 10.53 -3.34
N SER A 40 -23.06 10.44 -4.41
CA SER A 40 -23.30 11.20 -5.64
C SER A 40 -24.47 10.68 -6.49
N ASN A 41 -25.26 9.71 -5.99
CA ASN A 41 -26.50 9.22 -6.60
C ASN A 41 -26.37 8.83 -8.09
N GLY A 42 -25.22 8.26 -8.47
CA GLY A 42 -24.96 7.77 -9.83
C GLY A 42 -24.29 8.78 -10.76
N GLU A 43 -23.85 9.95 -10.27
CA GLU A 43 -23.05 10.89 -11.06
C GLU A 43 -21.70 10.29 -11.47
N PHE A 44 -21.10 9.47 -10.61
CA PHE A 44 -19.86 8.75 -10.89
C PHE A 44 -20.11 7.23 -10.93
N PRO A 45 -19.63 6.51 -11.96
CA PRO A 45 -19.73 5.07 -12.01
C PRO A 45 -18.89 4.45 -10.91
N LEU A 46 -19.47 3.50 -10.17
CA LEU A 46 -18.80 2.76 -9.12
C LEU A 46 -18.72 1.28 -9.52
N TYR A 47 -17.52 0.79 -9.82
CA TYR A 47 -17.28 -0.63 -10.08
C TYR A 47 -17.14 -1.39 -8.75
N PHE A 48 -18.27 -1.60 -8.06
CA PHE A 48 -18.29 -2.07 -6.67
C PHE A 48 -17.40 -3.30 -6.40
N ALA A 49 -17.45 -4.32 -7.28
CA ALA A 49 -16.61 -5.51 -7.13
C ALA A 49 -15.10 -5.21 -7.16
N LEU A 50 -14.68 -4.25 -7.99
CA LEU A 50 -13.27 -3.87 -8.14
C LEU A 50 -12.78 -3.04 -6.95
N GLU A 51 -13.57 -2.04 -6.53
CA GLU A 51 -13.26 -1.19 -5.36
C GLU A 51 -13.16 -2.05 -4.09
N ILE A 52 -14.14 -2.95 -3.87
CA ILE A 52 -14.10 -3.87 -2.73
C ILE A 52 -12.91 -4.84 -2.82
N SER A 53 -12.59 -5.35 -4.02
CA SER A 53 -11.42 -6.22 -4.20
C SER A 53 -10.12 -5.52 -3.83
N TYR A 54 -9.96 -4.26 -4.26
CA TYR A 54 -8.80 -3.45 -3.88
C TYR A 54 -8.78 -3.18 -2.37
N LEU A 55 -9.90 -2.77 -1.77
CA LEU A 55 -10.00 -2.54 -0.33
C LEU A 55 -9.64 -3.79 0.50
N VAL A 56 -10.13 -4.96 0.08
CA VAL A 56 -9.80 -6.25 0.71
C VAL A 56 -8.30 -6.49 0.65
N VAL A 57 -7.68 -6.35 -0.52
CA VAL A 57 -6.23 -6.57 -0.67
C VAL A 57 -5.42 -5.54 0.14
N ALA A 58 -5.87 -4.28 0.20
CA ALA A 58 -5.27 -3.20 0.96
C ALA A 58 -5.28 -3.44 2.47
N ILE A 59 -6.30 -4.11 3.01
CA ILE A 59 -6.41 -4.43 4.44
C ILE A 59 -5.74 -5.77 4.76
N PHE A 60 -6.12 -6.83 4.05
CA PHE A 60 -5.71 -8.18 4.36
C PHE A 60 -4.24 -8.46 4.03
N GLY A 61 -3.69 -7.84 2.99
CA GLY A 61 -2.28 -7.99 2.62
C GLY A 61 -1.35 -7.59 3.77
N PRO A 62 -1.39 -6.33 4.23
CA PRO A 62 -0.60 -5.88 5.38
C PRO A 62 -0.92 -6.64 6.67
N PHE A 63 -2.20 -6.93 6.94
CA PHE A 63 -2.60 -7.68 8.14
C PHE A 63 -1.99 -9.08 8.19
N LEU A 64 -1.97 -9.79 7.05
CA LEU A 64 -1.31 -11.09 6.91
C LEU A 64 0.18 -10.95 7.25
N LEU A 65 0.88 -9.98 6.65
CA LEU A 65 2.31 -9.79 6.90
C LEU A 65 2.62 -9.49 8.38
N ILE A 66 1.84 -8.60 9.01
CA ILE A 66 1.99 -8.27 10.43
C ILE A 66 1.75 -9.51 11.29
N SER A 67 0.72 -10.29 10.97
CA SER A 67 0.40 -11.52 11.70
C SER A 67 1.51 -12.58 11.57
N LEU A 68 2.13 -12.73 10.40
CA LEU A 68 3.28 -13.63 10.20
C LEU A 68 4.51 -13.17 11.00
N ILE A 69 4.76 -11.85 11.06
CA ILE A 69 5.83 -11.27 11.88
C ILE A 69 5.59 -11.55 13.36
N ILE A 70 4.38 -11.32 13.86
CA ILE A 70 4.01 -11.59 15.27
C ILE A 70 4.09 -13.08 15.57
N ALA A 71 3.61 -13.95 14.68
CA ALA A 71 3.68 -15.40 14.84
C ALA A 71 5.13 -15.90 14.97
N ASN A 72 6.02 -15.36 14.14
CA ASN A 72 7.44 -15.70 14.18
C ASN A 72 8.13 -15.15 15.44
N CYS A 73 7.77 -13.93 15.90
CA CYS A 73 8.39 -13.29 17.06
C CYS A 73 7.89 -13.84 18.41
N CYS A 74 6.58 -14.07 18.56
CA CYS A 74 5.95 -14.35 19.87
C CYS A 74 5.65 -15.82 20.11
N PHE A 75 5.46 -16.62 19.06
CA PHE A 75 4.99 -18.01 19.18
C PHE A 75 6.01 -19.04 18.70
N GLY A 76 7.21 -18.60 18.30
CA GLY A 76 8.26 -19.49 17.80
C GLY A 76 7.86 -20.24 16.52
N SER A 77 6.84 -19.76 15.80
CA SER A 77 6.39 -20.37 14.55
C SER A 77 7.46 -20.15 13.49
N THR A 78 8.20 -21.21 13.16
CA THR A 78 9.25 -21.18 12.14
C THR A 78 8.64 -21.32 10.75
N ILE A 79 8.09 -20.21 10.23
CA ILE A 79 7.81 -20.14 8.80
C ILE A 79 9.15 -20.21 8.07
N SER A 80 9.32 -21.23 7.24
CA SER A 80 10.50 -21.36 6.37
C SER A 80 10.68 -20.06 5.56
N LYS A 81 11.93 -19.56 5.49
CA LYS A 81 12.29 -18.39 4.65
C LYS A 81 11.75 -18.54 3.22
N HIS A 82 11.79 -19.75 2.67
CA HIS A 82 11.28 -20.06 1.33
C HIS A 82 9.74 -20.00 1.26
N GLY A 83 9.04 -20.34 2.34
CA GLY A 83 7.58 -20.18 2.45
C GLY A 83 7.18 -18.70 2.49
N LEU A 84 7.86 -17.89 3.30
CA LEU A 84 7.62 -16.45 3.39
C LEU A 84 7.87 -15.74 2.06
N GLN A 85 8.96 -16.08 1.37
CA GLN A 85 9.27 -15.55 0.04
C GLN A 85 8.16 -15.84 -0.98
N LYS A 86 7.63 -17.07 -0.99
CA LYS A 86 6.50 -17.43 -1.87
C LYS A 86 5.26 -16.61 -1.57
N ILE A 87 4.91 -16.45 -0.29
CA ILE A 87 3.74 -15.64 0.13
C ILE A 87 3.90 -14.19 -0.34
N LEU A 88 5.07 -13.59 -0.09
CA LEU A 88 5.38 -12.21 -0.51
C LEU A 88 5.31 -12.04 -2.03
N MET A 89 5.85 -13.00 -2.79
CA MET A 89 5.82 -12.98 -4.25
C MET A 89 4.38 -13.02 -4.78
N TRP A 90 3.55 -13.94 -4.28
CA TRP A 90 2.14 -14.03 -4.69
C TRP A 90 1.33 -12.80 -4.29
N LEU A 91 1.59 -12.25 -3.10
CA LEU A 91 0.93 -11.04 -2.65
C LEU A 91 1.31 -9.84 -3.54
N LEU A 92 2.58 -9.66 -3.88
CA LEU A 92 3.03 -8.61 -4.80
C LEU A 92 2.42 -8.79 -6.20
N LEU A 93 2.35 -10.02 -6.71
CA LEU A 93 1.73 -10.28 -8.01
C LEU A 93 0.24 -9.92 -7.99
N LEU A 94 -0.48 -10.28 -6.93
CA LEU A 94 -1.88 -9.91 -6.74
C LEU A 94 -2.04 -8.38 -6.70
N TRP A 95 -1.18 -7.67 -5.98
CA TRP A 95 -1.18 -6.21 -5.94
C TRP A 95 -0.95 -5.57 -7.30
N ILE A 96 -0.03 -6.11 -8.12
CA ILE A 96 0.21 -5.63 -9.48
C ILE A 96 -1.05 -5.80 -10.34
N ILE A 97 -1.68 -6.98 -10.28
CA ILE A 97 -2.89 -7.28 -11.04
C ILE A 97 -4.02 -6.31 -10.64
N ILE A 98 -4.26 -6.17 -9.33
CA ILE A 98 -5.26 -5.23 -8.82
C ILE A 98 -4.94 -3.80 -9.24
N ALA A 99 -3.68 -3.36 -9.14
CA ALA A 99 -3.28 -2.01 -9.50
C ALA A 99 -3.54 -1.71 -10.98
N ILE A 100 -3.20 -2.64 -11.88
CA ILE A 100 -3.44 -2.50 -13.32
C ILE A 100 -4.94 -2.46 -13.62
N LEU A 101 -5.70 -3.43 -13.10
CA LEU A 101 -7.15 -3.49 -13.33
C LEU A 101 -7.84 -2.25 -12.75
N TYR A 102 -7.55 -1.90 -11.50
CA TYR A 102 -8.08 -0.72 -10.84
C TYR A 102 -7.80 0.54 -11.66
N THR A 103 -6.55 0.76 -12.07
CA THR A 103 -6.18 1.91 -12.90
C THR A 103 -6.95 1.92 -14.21
N HIS A 104 -7.05 0.78 -14.90
CA HIS A 104 -7.70 0.70 -16.20
C HIS A 104 -9.19 1.04 -16.13
N TYR A 105 -9.92 0.43 -15.20
CA TYR A 105 -11.37 0.63 -15.08
C TYR A 105 -11.75 1.98 -14.47
N THR A 106 -10.90 2.53 -13.59
CA THR A 106 -11.18 3.83 -12.92
C THR A 106 -10.58 5.03 -13.68
N TRP A 107 -9.84 4.81 -14.78
CA TRP A 107 -9.14 5.88 -15.52
C TRP A 107 -10.08 6.99 -16.00
N ASN A 108 -11.28 6.62 -16.44
CA ASN A 108 -12.27 7.55 -17.01
C ASN A 108 -13.55 7.69 -16.15
N GLU A 109 -13.51 7.30 -14.87
CA GLU A 109 -14.72 7.32 -14.01
C GLU A 109 -15.25 8.75 -13.74
N MET A 110 -14.45 9.78 -13.97
CA MET A 110 -14.87 11.19 -13.81
C MET A 110 -15.08 11.93 -15.14
N ASN A 111 -15.20 11.20 -16.25
CA ASN A 111 -15.43 11.75 -17.59
C ASN A 111 -14.43 12.88 -17.93
N ASN A 112 -14.92 14.12 -17.98
CA ASN A 112 -14.16 15.29 -18.43
C ASN A 112 -13.32 15.96 -17.33
N ILE A 113 -13.43 15.54 -16.07
CA ILE A 113 -12.66 16.14 -14.98
C ILE A 113 -11.18 15.72 -15.13
N PRO A 114 -10.23 16.68 -15.24
CA PRO A 114 -8.82 16.35 -15.37
C PRO A 114 -8.28 15.62 -14.14
N PHE A 115 -7.39 14.65 -14.37
CA PHE A 115 -6.84 13.79 -13.31
C PHE A 115 -6.23 14.55 -12.13
N PHE A 116 -5.53 15.65 -12.35
CA PHE A 116 -4.88 16.43 -11.27
C PHE A 116 -5.81 17.41 -10.55
N CYS A 117 -7.10 17.41 -10.88
CA CYS A 117 -8.12 18.23 -10.22
C CYS A 117 -7.71 19.72 -10.09
N PRO A 118 -7.35 20.39 -11.19
CA PRO A 118 -6.89 21.77 -11.16
C PRO A 118 -7.99 22.70 -10.62
N SER A 119 -7.61 23.74 -9.88
CA SER A 119 -8.57 24.73 -9.35
C SER A 119 -9.20 25.60 -10.44
N THR A 120 -8.65 25.61 -11.64
CA THR A 120 -9.15 26.36 -12.81
C THR A 120 -10.23 25.61 -13.59
N TYR A 121 -10.50 24.34 -13.29
CA TYR A 121 -11.58 23.59 -13.92
C TYR A 121 -12.93 24.00 -13.31
N GLU A 122 -13.96 24.15 -14.15
CA GLU A 122 -15.31 24.49 -13.73
C GLU A 122 -16.03 23.25 -13.20
N TYR A 123 -15.91 23.01 -11.89
CA TYR A 123 -16.66 21.95 -11.22
C TYR A 123 -18.12 22.38 -11.04
N MET A 124 -19.05 21.51 -11.40
CA MET A 124 -20.48 21.74 -11.18
C MET A 124 -20.81 21.90 -9.70
N PHE A 125 -20.16 21.09 -8.84
CA PHE A 125 -20.29 21.15 -7.38
C PHE A 125 -18.92 21.04 -6.71
N ALA A 126 -18.79 21.62 -5.51
CA ALA A 126 -17.57 21.49 -4.70
C ALA A 126 -17.24 20.04 -4.34
N GLU A 127 -18.27 19.20 -4.19
CA GLU A 127 -18.14 17.76 -3.91
C GLU A 127 -17.41 17.02 -5.03
N ASN A 128 -17.62 17.42 -6.30
CA ASN A 128 -16.94 16.82 -7.46
C ASN A 128 -15.44 17.04 -7.42
N ARG A 129 -15.01 18.22 -6.94
CA ARG A 129 -13.59 18.53 -6.76
C ARG A 129 -12.97 17.67 -5.67
N ILE A 130 -13.67 17.48 -4.55
CA ILE A 130 -13.21 16.63 -3.44
C ILE A 130 -13.11 15.18 -3.90
N ALA A 131 -14.16 14.68 -4.57
CA ALA A 131 -14.18 13.32 -5.12
C ALA A 131 -13.00 13.10 -6.09
N CYS A 132 -12.70 14.08 -6.95
CA CYS A 132 -11.53 14.04 -7.83
C CYS A 132 -10.22 13.92 -7.04
N GLN A 133 -10.03 14.77 -6.02
CA GLN A 133 -8.81 14.77 -5.21
C GLN A 133 -8.62 13.44 -4.48
N ILE A 134 -9.70 12.89 -3.91
CA ILE A 134 -9.68 11.60 -3.23
C ILE A 134 -9.32 10.47 -4.19
N ARG A 135 -9.95 10.42 -5.36
CA ARG A 135 -9.62 9.46 -6.43
C ARG A 135 -8.14 9.52 -6.79
N THR A 136 -7.63 10.71 -7.05
CA THR A 136 -6.24 10.92 -7.48
C THR A 136 -5.26 10.56 -6.38
N ALA A 137 -5.53 10.97 -5.14
CA ALA A 137 -4.74 10.58 -3.98
C ALA A 137 -4.74 9.06 -3.78
N ASN A 138 -5.88 8.39 -3.96
CA ASN A 138 -6.00 6.94 -3.84
C ASN A 138 -5.14 6.21 -4.89
N LEU A 139 -5.23 6.63 -6.15
CA LEU A 139 -4.45 6.02 -7.23
C LEU A 139 -2.95 6.24 -7.02
N LEU A 140 -2.53 7.46 -6.65
CA LEU A 140 -1.14 7.76 -6.33
C LEU A 140 -0.64 6.95 -5.12
N SER A 141 -1.47 6.77 -4.09
CA SER A 141 -1.13 6.00 -2.89
C SER A 141 -0.96 4.52 -3.23
N MET A 142 -1.87 3.94 -4.02
CA MET A 142 -1.80 2.55 -4.48
C MET A 142 -0.50 2.26 -5.24
N TRP A 143 -0.17 3.09 -6.24
CA TRP A 143 1.06 2.93 -7.01
C TRP A 143 2.32 3.21 -6.19
N SER A 144 2.28 4.21 -5.29
CA SER A 144 3.39 4.48 -4.38
C SER A 144 3.65 3.30 -3.44
N PHE A 145 2.58 2.69 -2.91
CA PHE A 145 2.68 1.51 -2.04
C PHE A 145 3.32 0.34 -2.78
N LEU A 146 2.87 0.06 -4.01
CA LEU A 146 3.43 -0.99 -4.84
C LEU A 146 4.91 -0.75 -5.15
N LEU A 147 5.28 0.44 -5.61
CA LEU A 147 6.67 0.78 -5.95
C LEU A 147 7.58 0.69 -4.73
N LEU A 148 7.17 1.25 -3.59
CA LEU A 148 7.95 1.19 -2.35
C LEU A 148 8.07 -0.24 -1.83
N SER A 149 7.04 -1.08 -2.00
CA SER A 149 7.08 -2.50 -1.60
C SER A 149 8.07 -3.30 -2.46
N ILE A 150 8.10 -3.04 -3.78
CA ILE A 150 9.09 -3.64 -4.68
C ILE A 150 10.50 -3.21 -4.29
N LEU A 151 10.73 -1.91 -4.07
CA LEU A 151 12.03 -1.38 -3.64
C LEU A 151 12.46 -1.98 -2.31
N TRP A 152 11.54 -2.10 -1.34
CA TRP A 152 11.80 -2.72 -0.05
C TRP A 152 12.29 -4.15 -0.21
N VAL A 153 11.58 -4.97 -0.98
CA VAL A 153 11.97 -6.37 -1.23
C VAL A 153 13.32 -6.45 -1.95
N GLN A 154 13.54 -5.63 -2.96
CA GLN A 154 14.81 -5.62 -3.69
C GLN A 154 16.00 -5.25 -2.78
N PHE A 155 15.86 -4.20 -1.95
CA PHE A 155 16.92 -3.81 -1.02
C PHE A 155 17.13 -4.81 0.10
N LEU A 156 16.07 -5.48 0.55
CA LEU A 156 16.19 -6.59 1.50
C LEU A 156 16.99 -7.75 0.86
N CYS A 157 16.65 -8.16 -0.36
CA CYS A 157 17.36 -9.21 -1.09
C CYS A 157 18.83 -8.87 -1.39
N ALA A 158 19.12 -7.59 -1.62
CA ALA A 158 20.48 -7.11 -1.88
C ALA A 158 21.32 -6.95 -0.60
N ASP A 159 20.76 -7.19 0.60
CA ASP A 159 21.37 -6.93 1.91
C ASP A 159 21.70 -5.43 2.15
N TRP A 160 20.89 -4.53 1.59
CA TRP A 160 20.99 -3.07 1.79
C TRP A 160 20.14 -2.57 2.96
N ILE A 161 19.21 -3.39 3.44
CA ILE A 161 18.40 -3.18 4.65
C ILE A 161 18.58 -4.43 5.51
N ASP A 162 18.84 -4.28 6.82
CA ASP A 162 19.01 -5.44 7.69
C ASP A 162 17.65 -6.10 8.02
N GLU A 163 17.56 -7.43 7.91
CA GLU A 163 16.41 -8.23 8.41
C GLU A 163 16.11 -7.89 9.89
N ASN A 164 17.11 -7.48 10.66
CA ASN A 164 17.03 -7.10 12.08
C ASN A 164 16.26 -5.81 12.38
N LEU A 165 15.87 -5.02 11.37
CA LEU A 165 14.88 -3.96 11.56
C LEU A 165 13.48 -4.53 11.85
N VAL A 166 13.25 -5.81 11.54
CA VAL A 166 12.11 -6.58 12.03
C VAL A 166 12.55 -7.33 13.29
N ILE A 167 12.47 -6.64 14.42
CA ILE A 167 12.34 -7.17 15.80
C ILE A 167 12.81 -8.62 15.98
N THR A 168 14.13 -8.90 15.95
CA THR A 168 14.71 -10.10 16.60
C THR A 168 16.22 -10.03 16.50
N ASN A 169 16.88 -9.30 17.41
CA ASN A 169 18.26 -9.62 17.81
C ASN A 169 18.74 -8.90 19.08
N LYS A 170 17.83 -8.34 19.88
CA LYS A 170 18.16 -7.73 21.18
C LYS A 170 17.48 -8.37 22.40
N LEU A 171 16.75 -9.48 22.21
CA LEU A 171 16.09 -10.21 23.31
C LEU A 171 16.62 -11.64 23.51
N VAL A 172 17.64 -12.06 22.75
CA VAL A 172 18.24 -13.41 22.83
C VAL A 172 19.68 -13.38 23.38
N ASN A 173 20.26 -12.19 23.57
CA ASN A 173 21.64 -12.06 24.07
C ASN A 173 21.72 -11.42 25.46
N ASP A 174 20.60 -11.31 26.18
CA ASP A 174 20.55 -10.85 27.58
C ASP A 174 20.05 -11.99 28.52
N GLU A 175 20.35 -13.24 28.19
CA GLU A 175 20.35 -14.39 29.13
C GLU A 175 21.75 -14.99 29.26
#